data_AF-A0AAD9Q5L4-F1
#
_entry.id   AF-A0AAD9Q5L4-F1
#
_cell.length_a   1.000
_cell.length_b   1.000
_cell.length_c   1.000
_cell.angle_alpha   90.00
_cell.angle_beta   90.00
_cell.angle_gamma   90.00
#
_symmetry.space_group_name_H-M   'P 1'
#
loop_
_entity.id
_entity.type
_entity.pdbx_description
1 polymer ?
#
loop_
_entity_poly.entity_id
_entity_poly.type
_entity_poly.pdbx_seq_one_letter_code
_entity_poly.pdbx_strand_id
1 'polypeptide(L)'
;MQSYVHCHCHCCSHFSVTRNPVMWRVVGHLQDFVNGTSYYVWVYQHIFGHHPYTNIDGFDPDISTAKHKPDMRRIKWSQSWVPRYFYQHIYIPSIYCLVGLHNVLTD
;
A
#
# COMPACT_ATOMS: atom_id res chain seq x y z
N MET A 1 14.81 3.56 1.66
CA MET A 1 14.03 4.77 2.01
C MET A 1 12.53 4.49 1.99
N GLN A 2 11.98 3.82 0.96
CA GLN A 2 10.55 3.48 0.83
C GLN A 2 9.98 2.59 1.96
N SER A 3 10.76 1.65 2.49
CA SER A 3 10.39 0.80 3.63
C SER A 3 10.26 1.56 4.96
N TYR A 4 11.05 2.63 5.16
CA TYR A 4 10.96 3.48 6.35
C TYR A 4 9.77 4.44 6.29
N VAL A 5 9.45 4.93 5.09
CA VAL A 5 8.31 5.82 4.80
C VAL A 5 6.98 5.12 5.09
N HIS A 6 6.82 3.91 4.56
CA HIS A 6 5.64 3.09 4.81
C HIS A 6 5.48 2.76 6.30
N CYS A 7 6.58 2.44 6.99
CA CYS A 7 6.58 2.15 8.42
C CYS A 7 6.13 3.35 9.27
N HIS A 8 6.58 4.58 8.97
CA HIS A 8 6.16 5.77 9.71
C HIS A 8 4.69 6.12 9.48
N CYS A 9 4.21 6.13 8.23
CA CYS A 9 2.78 6.33 7.93
C CYS A 9 1.91 5.29 8.63
N HIS A 10 2.32 4.02 8.56
CA HIS A 10 1.65 2.92 9.23
C HIS A 10 1.54 3.17 10.74
N CYS A 11 2.66 3.40 11.42
CA CYS A 11 2.67 3.64 12.87
C CYS A 11 1.90 4.92 13.28
N CYS A 12 2.02 6.01 12.50
CA CYS A 12 1.25 7.24 12.76
C CYS A 12 -0.25 7.01 12.67
N SER A 13 -0.69 6.27 11.64
CA SER A 13 -2.11 5.93 11.44
C SER A 13 -2.66 5.02 12.53
N HIS A 14 -1.80 4.24 13.18
CA HIS A 14 -2.12 3.40 14.34
C HIS A 14 -2.01 4.12 15.68
N PHE A 15 -1.76 5.43 15.69
CA PHE A 15 -1.65 6.22 16.91
C PHE A 15 -0.49 5.78 17.84
N SER A 16 0.52 5.10 17.28
CA SER A 16 1.54 4.40 18.06
C SER A 16 2.87 5.16 18.21
N VAL A 17 2.98 6.37 17.65
CA VAL A 17 4.26 7.11 17.58
C VAL A 17 4.49 8.00 18.80
N THR A 18 3.44 8.60 19.35
CA THR A 18 3.50 9.42 20.58
C THR A 18 2.15 9.36 21.32
N ARG A 19 2.01 10.01 22.49
CA ARG A 19 0.71 10.18 23.16
C ARG A 19 -0.15 11.34 22.63
N ASN A 20 0.42 12.24 21.82
CA ASN A 20 -0.26 13.48 21.41
C ASN A 20 -0.79 13.34 19.96
N PRO A 21 -2.11 13.49 19.73
CA PRO A 21 -2.70 13.35 18.41
C PRO A 21 -2.23 14.39 17.39
N VAL A 22 -1.81 15.56 17.86
CA VAL A 22 -1.24 16.60 16.99
C VAL A 22 0.07 16.12 16.36
N MET A 23 0.90 15.42 17.14
CA MET A 23 2.19 14.92 16.64
C MET A 23 2.01 13.87 15.55
N TRP A 24 0.99 12.99 15.64
CA TRP A 24 0.72 12.01 14.58
C TRP A 24 0.34 12.69 13.27
N ARG A 25 -0.47 13.77 13.34
CA ARG A 25 -0.87 14.54 12.16
C ARG A 25 0.29 15.32 11.56
N VAL A 26 1.13 15.94 12.39
CA VAL A 26 2.31 16.67 11.92
C VAL A 26 3.29 15.71 11.25
N VAL A 27 3.62 14.58 11.87
CA VAL A 27 4.53 13.59 11.28
C VAL A 27 3.92 12.99 10.00
N GLY A 28 2.62 12.69 10.01
CA GLY A 28 1.90 12.22 8.82
C GLY A 28 1.92 13.21 7.66
N HIS A 29 1.68 14.51 7.89
CA HIS A 29 1.68 15.51 6.83
C HIS A 29 3.07 15.99 6.41
N LEU A 30 4.07 15.90 7.30
CA LEU A 30 5.47 16.08 6.89
C LEU A 30 5.87 15.02 5.86
N GLN A 31 5.40 13.80 6.04
CA GLN A 31 5.61 12.71 5.10
C GLN A 31 4.97 13.00 3.73
N ASP A 32 3.78 13.61 3.70
CA ASP A 32 3.12 14.06 2.47
C ASP A 32 4.00 15.03 1.68
N PHE A 33 4.56 16.02 2.38
CA PHE A 33 5.42 17.03 1.77
C PHE A 33 6.74 16.44 1.23
N VAL A 34 7.39 15.55 1.99
CA VAL A 34 8.72 15.02 1.61
C VAL A 34 8.64 13.97 0.50
N ASN A 35 7.55 13.22 0.43
CA ASN A 35 7.46 12.03 -0.42
C ASN A 35 6.38 12.08 -1.49
N GLY A 36 5.62 13.18 -1.59
CA GLY A 36 4.50 13.28 -2.53
C GLY A 36 3.35 12.32 -2.19
N THR A 37 3.27 11.85 -0.94
CA THR A 37 2.20 10.94 -0.49
C THR A 37 1.01 11.72 0.07
N SER A 38 -0.07 10.99 0.40
CA SER A 38 -1.19 11.57 1.15
C SER A 38 -1.53 10.71 2.35
N TYR A 39 -1.24 11.24 3.55
CA TYR A 39 -1.54 10.64 4.84
C TYR A 39 -3.04 10.53 5.04
N TYR A 40 -3.80 11.49 4.50
CA TYR A 40 -5.25 11.43 4.48
C TYR A 40 -5.73 10.20 3.68
N VAL A 41 -5.30 10.04 2.43
CA VAL A 41 -5.67 8.87 1.60
C VAL A 41 -5.21 7.57 2.27
N TRP A 42 -4.00 7.56 2.83
CA TRP A 42 -3.47 6.42 3.57
C TRP A 42 -4.37 6.01 4.75
N VAL A 43 -4.86 6.96 5.55
CA VAL A 43 -5.76 6.65 6.67
C VAL A 43 -7.08 6.03 6.18
N TYR A 44 -7.67 6.52 5.10
CA TYR A 44 -8.88 5.92 4.53
C TYR A 44 -8.63 4.51 3.99
N GLN A 45 -7.56 4.34 3.24
CA GLN A 45 -7.20 3.05 2.64
C GLN A 45 -6.83 2.02 3.72
N HIS A 46 -5.89 2.37 4.60
CA HIS A 46 -5.31 1.46 5.59
C HIS A 46 -6.23 1.27 6.81
N ILE A 47 -6.64 2.34 7.50
CA ILE A 47 -7.41 2.24 8.75
C ILE A 47 -8.87 1.92 8.50
N PHE A 48 -9.52 2.59 7.55
CA PHE A 48 -10.96 2.41 7.32
C PHE A 48 -11.29 1.33 6.28
N GLY A 49 -10.40 1.11 5.31
CA GLY A 49 -10.58 0.09 4.26
C GLY A 49 -9.97 -1.26 4.65
N HIS A 50 -8.68 -1.29 4.97
CA HIS A 50 -7.94 -2.53 5.14
C HIS A 50 -8.16 -3.21 6.49
N HIS A 51 -8.01 -2.53 7.64
CA HIS A 51 -8.14 -3.18 8.96
C HIS A 51 -9.50 -3.85 9.22
N PRO A 52 -10.66 -3.23 8.88
CA PRO A 52 -11.96 -3.85 9.10
C PRO A 52 -12.26 -4.99 8.12
N TYR A 53 -11.65 -4.97 6.93
CA TYR A 53 -12.00 -5.86 5.82
C TYR A 53 -10.81 -6.62 5.25
N THR A 54 -9.75 -6.83 6.02
CA THR A 54 -8.46 -7.34 5.55
C THR A 54 -8.62 -8.60 4.68
N ASN A 55 -8.08 -8.54 3.46
CA ASN A 55 -8.12 -9.61 2.46
C ASN A 55 -9.52 -10.07 2.02
N ILE A 56 -10.58 -9.29 2.29
CA ILE A 56 -11.92 -9.55 1.80
C ILE A 56 -12.09 -8.92 0.41
N ASP A 57 -12.27 -9.77 -0.60
CA ASP A 57 -12.39 -9.32 -1.99
C ASP A 57 -13.60 -8.39 -2.19
N GLY A 58 -13.39 -7.30 -2.91
CA GLY A 58 -14.38 -6.27 -3.17
C GLY A 58 -14.53 -5.23 -2.05
N PHE A 59 -13.96 -5.46 -0.86
CA PHE A 59 -14.03 -4.52 0.28
C PHE A 59 -12.67 -3.95 0.66
N ASP A 60 -11.63 -4.77 0.66
CA ASP A 60 -10.27 -4.31 0.95
C ASP A 60 -9.63 -3.64 -0.27
N PRO A 61 -9.35 -2.32 -0.19
CA PRO A 61 -8.74 -1.59 -1.30
C PRO A 61 -7.32 -2.08 -1.64
N ASP A 62 -6.59 -2.69 -0.69
CA ASP A 62 -5.19 -3.10 -0.87
C ASP A 62 -5.03 -4.33 -1.76
N ILE A 63 -6.08 -5.14 -1.86
CA ILE A 63 -6.13 -6.33 -2.73
C ILE A 63 -6.96 -6.11 -4.00
N SER A 64 -7.17 -4.85 -4.38
CA SER A 64 -7.75 -4.52 -5.67
C SER A 64 -6.87 -5.02 -6.81
N THR A 65 -7.50 -5.63 -7.81
CA THR A 65 -6.84 -6.25 -8.97
C THR A 65 -7.59 -5.95 -10.25
N ALA A 66 -6.91 -6.05 -11.39
CA ALA A 66 -7.54 -5.88 -12.71
C ALA A 66 -8.77 -6.79 -12.89
N LYS A 67 -9.89 -6.21 -13.36
CA LYS A 67 -11.18 -6.91 -13.53
C LYS A 67 -11.27 -7.75 -14.81
N HIS A 68 -10.66 -7.28 -15.90
CA HIS A 68 -10.87 -7.84 -17.24
C HIS A 68 -9.68 -8.65 -17.78
N LYS A 69 -8.51 -8.53 -17.16
CA LYS A 69 -7.29 -9.24 -17.56
C LYS A 69 -6.65 -9.84 -16.31
N PRO A 70 -5.99 -11.02 -16.41
CA PRO A 70 -5.26 -11.56 -15.29
C PRO A 70 -4.21 -10.55 -14.82
N ASP A 71 -4.29 -10.13 -13.56
CA ASP A 71 -3.38 -9.16 -12.94
C ASP A 71 -1.97 -9.75 -12.81
N MET A 72 -0.91 -8.94 -12.90
CA MET A 72 0.49 -9.39 -12.86
C MET A 72 0.80 -10.30 -11.66
N ARG A 73 0.17 -10.03 -10.50
CA ARG A 73 0.26 -10.81 -9.26
C ARG A 73 -1.04 -11.57 -8.99
N ARG A 74 -0.94 -12.72 -8.34
CA ARG A 74 -2.10 -13.43 -7.78
C ARG A 74 -2.04 -13.36 -6.26
N ILE A 75 -2.98 -12.61 -5.68
CA ILE A 75 -3.08 -12.31 -4.26
C ILE A 75 -4.37 -12.82 -3.60
N LYS A 76 -5.37 -13.21 -4.41
CA LYS A 76 -6.65 -13.75 -3.92
C LYS A 76 -7.17 -14.90 -4.78
N TRP A 77 -8.07 -15.69 -4.20
CA TRP A 77 -8.62 -16.89 -4.82
C TRP A 77 -9.56 -16.62 -5.99
N SER A 78 -10.26 -15.49 -5.98
CA SER A 78 -11.19 -15.08 -7.03
C SER A 78 -10.51 -14.72 -8.36
N GLN A 79 -9.19 -14.48 -8.36
CA GLN A 79 -8.44 -14.22 -9.58
C GLN A 79 -8.29 -15.49 -10.42
N SER A 80 -8.51 -15.35 -11.73
CA SER A 80 -8.25 -16.40 -12.71
C SER A 80 -6.81 -16.88 -12.61
N TRP A 81 -6.60 -18.18 -12.51
CA TRP A 81 -5.26 -18.73 -12.43
C TRP A 81 -4.59 -18.79 -13.80
N VAL A 82 -3.33 -18.38 -13.88
CA VAL A 82 -2.49 -18.52 -15.09
C VAL A 82 -1.10 -19.05 -14.72
N PRO A 83 -0.41 -19.77 -15.64
CA PRO A 83 0.87 -20.44 -15.34
C PRO A 83 1.99 -19.53 -14.82
N ARG A 84 2.04 -18.26 -15.24
CA ARG A 84 3.08 -17.33 -14.80
C ARG A 84 3.13 -17.15 -13.28
N TYR A 85 2.00 -17.34 -12.57
CA TYR A 85 1.95 -17.16 -11.12
C TYR A 85 2.83 -18.14 -10.35
N PHE A 86 3.27 -19.25 -10.95
CA PHE A 86 4.27 -20.12 -10.35
C PHE A 86 5.56 -19.36 -9.99
N TYR A 87 5.99 -18.42 -10.83
CA TYR A 87 7.23 -17.67 -10.65
C TYR A 87 7.02 -16.29 -10.02
N GLN A 88 5.81 -15.99 -9.50
CA GLN A 88 5.50 -14.65 -8.98
C GLN A 88 6.44 -14.22 -7.85
N HIS A 89 6.90 -15.15 -7.01
CA HIS A 89 7.85 -14.87 -5.94
C HIS A 89 9.22 -14.38 -6.43
N ILE A 90 9.55 -14.59 -7.72
CA ILE A 90 10.80 -14.13 -8.34
C ILE A 90 10.60 -12.75 -8.97
N TYR A 91 9.59 -12.60 -9.83
CA TYR A 91 9.45 -11.38 -10.62
C TYR A 91 8.70 -10.25 -9.90
N ILE A 92 7.78 -10.57 -8.98
CA ILE A 92 6.98 -9.54 -8.27
C ILE A 92 7.85 -8.60 -7.43
N PRO A 93 8.82 -9.08 -6.62
CA PRO A 93 9.71 -8.18 -5.88
C PRO A 93 10.42 -7.18 -6.79
N SER A 94 10.96 -7.63 -7.92
CA SER A 94 11.63 -6.76 -8.89
C SER A 94 10.68 -5.73 -9.52
N ILE A 95 9.47 -6.15 -9.90
CA ILE A 95 8.45 -5.24 -10.44
C ILE A 95 8.08 -4.17 -9.40
N TYR A 96 7.92 -4.52 -8.13
CA TYR A 96 7.59 -3.55 -7.08
C TYR A 96 8.70 -2.53 -6.88
N CYS A 97 9.98 -2.93 -6.98
CA CYS A 97 11.09 -1.98 -6.97
C CYS A 97 11.01 -1.00 -8.15
N LEU A 98 10.68 -1.48 -9.36
CA LEU A 98 10.55 -0.63 -10.54
C LEU A 98 9.35 0.32 -10.46
N VAL A 99 8.20 -0.14 -9.95
CA VAL A 99 7.02 0.71 -9.70
C VAL A 99 7.36 1.78 -8.66
N GLY A 100 8.03 1.38 -7.57
CA GLY A 100 8.49 2.30 -6.55
C GLY A 100 9.43 3.38 -7.10
N LEU A 101 10.34 3.01 -8.01
CA LEU A 101 11.23 3.94 -8.71
C LEU A 101 10.47 4.83 -9.70
N HIS A 102 9.57 4.26 -10.48
CA HIS A 102 8.76 4.99 -11.47
C HIS A 102 8.00 6.14 -10.80
N ASN A 103 7.30 5.87 -9.69
CA ASN A 103 6.52 6.89 -8.99
C ASN A 103 7.42 8.05 -8.54
N VAL A 104 8.59 7.76 -7.98
CA VAL A 104 9.57 8.80 -7.60
C VAL A 104 10.08 9.64 -8.78
N LEU A 105 10.13 9.07 -9.99
CA LEU A 105 10.66 9.74 -11.18
C LEU A 105 9.60 10.48 -12.01
N THR A 106 8.32 10.16 -11.82
CA THR A 106 7.20 10.72 -12.61
C THR A 106 6.31 11.68 -11.82
N ASP A 107 6.52 11.77 -10.52
CA ASP A 107 6.02 12.85 -9.64
C ASP A 107 6.98 14.06 -9.65
#